data_AF-A0A1Q5A4V7-F1
#
_entry.id   AF-A0A1Q5A4V7-F1
#
_cell.length_a   1.000
_cell.length_b   1.000
_cell.length_c   1.000
_cell.angle_alpha   90.00
_cell.angle_beta   90.00
_cell.angle_gamma   90.00
#
_symmetry.space_group_name_H-M   'P 1'
#
loop_
_entity.id
_entity.type
_entity.pdbx_description
1 polymer ?
#
loop_
_entity_poly.entity_id
_entity_poly.type
_entity_poly.pdbx_seq_one_letter_code
_entity_poly.pdbx_strand_id
1 'polypeptide(L)'
;MLPSTDEDRRAAPVDLHTHTTVSDGRLDPEDLISAAAEAGVRVLVITDHSAVTWSPSLAARAATLGVLLPFPGMELSTVHQGERYHVLVYGPGCLNPGFAAFAERPNRVKNERIGRALELLRTAYPKVPGLSVVLRGELPDGSCLHPHKRLLSRTDTCRVLAPSLKLGVEETRSLLSAALRQVDQRDPLLRSPENIYLPTVQVIELATRVGCLPVLAHPLWRLAHEDGDRSVLEQDLRTFRQCGLRAAEVASYHHPRAGTDPGLLALLAEIGLERSGGSDFHGNGKSQLGRYGLTSGEFDLLAALVPEPGGDREPGEARA
;
A
#
# COMPACT_ATOMS: atom_id res chain seq x y z
N MET A 1 -22.57 -8.55 29.67
CA MET A 1 -22.78 -7.15 29.24
C MET A 1 -21.69 -6.83 28.24
N LEU A 2 -22.05 -6.69 26.96
CA LEU A 2 -21.11 -6.21 25.93
C LEU A 2 -20.87 -4.72 26.20
N PRO A 3 -19.63 -4.22 26.19
CA PRO A 3 -19.40 -2.79 26.33
C PRO A 3 -20.02 -2.09 25.12
N SER A 4 -21.02 -1.25 25.43
CA SER A 4 -21.66 -0.31 24.53
C SER A 4 -20.76 0.90 24.32
N THR A 5 -20.84 1.47 23.11
CA THR A 5 -20.26 2.75 22.63
C THR A 5 -18.85 2.68 22.04
N ASP A 6 -18.74 3.26 20.84
CA ASP A 6 -17.53 3.43 20.03
C ASP A 6 -16.54 4.46 20.65
N GLU A 7 -16.86 5.01 21.83
CA GLU A 7 -16.17 6.13 22.48
C GLU A 7 -14.90 5.75 23.26
N ASP A 8 -14.66 4.46 23.52
CA ASP A 8 -13.52 4.01 24.34
C ASP A 8 -12.31 3.52 23.52
N ARG A 9 -12.32 3.76 22.20
CA ARG A 9 -11.19 3.42 21.34
C ARG A 9 -10.14 4.51 21.44
N ARG A 10 -9.08 4.24 22.21
CA ARG A 10 -7.88 5.08 22.33
C ARG A 10 -7.52 5.65 20.96
N ALA A 11 -7.47 6.97 20.83
CA ALA A 11 -6.79 7.63 19.72
C ALA A 11 -5.39 7.02 19.62
N ALA A 12 -5.09 6.32 18.54
CA ALA A 12 -3.76 5.78 18.31
C ALA A 12 -2.89 6.95 17.80
N PRO A 13 -1.89 7.40 18.57
CA PRO A 13 -1.03 8.49 18.13
C PRO A 13 -0.13 8.07 16.96
N VAL A 14 -0.11 6.79 16.58
CA VAL A 14 0.77 6.24 15.56
C VAL A 14 -0.06 5.56 14.47
N ASP A 15 0.09 6.00 13.22
CA ASP A 15 -0.55 5.42 12.05
C ASP A 15 0.52 5.09 10.99
N LEU A 16 0.79 3.80 10.77
CA LEU A 16 1.91 3.35 9.94
C LEU A 16 1.50 2.91 8.54
N HIS A 17 0.23 3.07 8.17
CA HIS A 17 -0.30 2.61 6.89
C HIS A 17 -1.31 3.61 6.33
N THR A 18 -0.83 4.50 5.45
CA THR A 18 -1.63 5.56 4.85
C THR A 18 -1.25 5.82 3.39
N HIS A 19 -2.21 6.28 2.60
CA HIS A 19 -2.08 6.47 1.16
C HIS A 19 -2.37 7.90 0.75
N THR A 20 -1.65 8.39 -0.25
CA THR A 20 -1.80 9.72 -0.84
C THR A 20 -2.27 9.63 -2.29
N THR A 21 -2.41 10.78 -2.94
CA THR A 21 -2.65 10.87 -4.39
C THR A 21 -1.50 10.32 -5.26
N VAL A 22 -0.34 9.97 -4.68
CA VAL A 22 0.77 9.33 -5.40
C VAL A 22 0.41 7.90 -5.80
N SER A 23 -0.29 7.15 -4.93
CA SER A 23 -1.02 5.93 -5.30
C SER A 23 -2.52 6.21 -5.43
N ASP A 24 -3.37 5.61 -4.61
CA ASP A 24 -4.82 5.57 -4.74
C ASP A 24 -5.58 6.25 -3.59
N GLY A 25 -4.85 6.97 -2.73
CA GLY A 25 -5.41 7.92 -1.78
C GLY A 25 -6.06 9.14 -2.46
N ARG A 26 -6.78 9.92 -1.65
CA ARG A 26 -7.55 11.10 -2.08
C ARG A 26 -6.98 12.43 -1.59
N LEU A 27 -6.03 12.40 -0.67
CA LEU A 27 -5.36 13.60 -0.15
C LEU A 27 -3.94 13.68 -0.70
N ASP A 28 -3.52 14.88 -1.07
CA ASP A 28 -2.11 15.13 -1.35
C ASP A 28 -1.28 14.93 -0.07
N PRO A 29 0.04 14.69 -0.18
CA PRO A 29 0.86 14.36 0.98
C PRO A 29 0.79 15.38 2.13
N GLU A 30 0.73 16.68 1.82
CA GLU A 30 0.60 17.75 2.83
C GLU A 30 -0.79 17.78 3.48
N ASP A 31 -1.85 17.52 2.70
CA ASP A 31 -3.21 17.46 3.20
C ASP A 31 -3.41 16.25 4.11
N LEU A 32 -2.81 15.10 3.76
CA LEU A 32 -2.80 13.90 4.61
C LEU A 32 -2.15 14.19 5.96
N ILE A 33 -1.00 14.86 5.98
CA ILE A 33 -0.31 15.24 7.22
C ILE A 33 -1.16 16.19 8.05
N SER A 34 -1.81 17.17 7.43
CA SER A 34 -2.70 18.11 8.11
C SER A 34 -3.90 17.39 8.74
N ALA A 35 -4.56 16.51 7.97
CA ALA A 35 -5.66 15.68 8.46
C ALA A 35 -5.23 14.73 9.59
N ALA A 36 -4.01 14.17 9.52
CA ALA A 36 -3.46 13.33 10.58
C ALA A 36 -3.24 14.12 11.87
N ALA A 37 -2.69 15.34 11.77
CA ALA A 37 -2.50 16.22 12.92
C ALA A 37 -3.83 16.57 13.61
N GLU A 38 -4.85 16.94 12.82
CA GLU A 38 -6.21 17.21 13.29
C GLU A 38 -6.86 15.99 13.96
N ALA A 39 -6.60 14.79 13.43
CA ALA A 39 -7.08 13.53 14.01
C ALA A 39 -6.31 13.08 15.26
N GLY A 40 -5.31 13.84 15.72
CA GLY A 40 -4.53 13.50 16.91
C GLY A 40 -3.37 12.53 16.67
N VAL A 41 -3.08 12.18 15.41
CA VAL A 41 -1.91 11.38 15.04
C VAL A 41 -0.64 12.22 15.27
N ARG A 42 0.42 11.57 15.74
CA ARG A 42 1.73 12.15 16.07
C ARG A 42 2.87 11.46 15.36
N VAL A 43 2.71 10.20 14.97
CA VAL A 43 3.65 9.46 14.13
C VAL A 43 2.88 8.94 12.93
N LEU A 44 3.35 9.26 11.74
CA LEU A 44 2.70 8.90 10.48
C LEU A 44 3.73 8.27 9.53
N VAL A 45 3.36 7.18 8.87
CA VAL A 45 4.11 6.64 7.74
C VAL A 45 3.22 6.62 6.51
N ILE A 46 3.72 7.20 5.43
CA ILE A 46 3.08 7.18 4.13
C ILE A 46 3.60 5.96 3.37
N THR A 47 2.69 5.09 2.94
CA THR A 47 2.96 3.77 2.37
C THR A 47 2.28 3.59 1.02
N ASP A 48 2.37 4.59 0.15
CA ASP A 48 1.80 4.52 -1.19
C ASP A 48 2.21 3.24 -1.93
N HIS A 49 1.31 2.71 -2.76
CA HIS A 49 1.57 1.50 -3.52
C HIS A 49 2.78 1.63 -4.47
N SER A 50 3.84 0.87 -4.16
CA SER A 50 5.09 0.78 -4.94
C SER A 50 5.80 2.13 -5.18
N ALA A 51 5.52 3.14 -4.36
CA ALA A 51 6.08 4.46 -4.47
C ALA A 51 6.49 5.00 -3.10
N VAL A 52 7.59 5.78 -3.07
CA VAL A 52 7.99 6.51 -1.86
C VAL A 52 7.59 7.97 -2.02
N THR A 53 6.80 8.46 -1.08
CA THR A 53 6.38 9.87 -0.99
C THR A 53 7.20 10.67 0.02
N TRP A 54 7.80 9.97 0.98
CA TRP A 54 8.64 10.59 2.01
C TRP A 54 9.83 11.34 1.41
N SER A 55 10.13 12.50 1.98
CA SER A 55 11.35 13.28 1.70
C SER A 55 11.75 14.09 2.95
N PRO A 56 13.02 14.52 3.06
CA PRO A 56 13.44 15.38 4.17
C PRO A 56 12.62 16.67 4.28
N SER A 57 12.22 17.28 3.15
CA SER A 57 11.39 18.47 3.14
C SER A 57 9.96 18.21 3.63
N LEU A 58 9.36 17.08 3.24
CA LEU A 58 8.02 16.69 3.70
C LEU A 58 8.05 16.36 5.20
N ALA A 59 9.09 15.69 5.68
CA ALA A 59 9.28 15.40 7.10
C ALA A 59 9.45 16.69 7.93
N ALA A 60 10.23 17.66 7.44
CA ALA A 60 10.37 18.96 8.09
C ALA A 60 9.03 19.72 8.13
N ARG A 61 8.25 19.66 7.04
CA ARG A 61 6.89 20.25 6.99
C ARG A 61 5.96 19.60 8.01
N ALA A 62 5.94 18.27 8.10
CA ALA A 62 5.14 17.54 9.07
C ALA A 62 5.47 17.92 10.52
N ALA A 63 6.76 18.11 10.83
CA ALA A 63 7.20 18.53 12.15
C ALA A 63 6.60 19.88 12.58
N THR A 64 6.35 20.81 11.65
CA THR A 64 5.69 22.10 11.95
C THR A 64 4.24 21.95 12.40
N LEU A 65 3.62 20.80 12.12
CA LEU A 65 2.26 20.43 12.50
C LEU A 65 2.22 19.46 13.68
N GLY A 66 3.38 19.14 14.29
CA GLY A 66 3.48 18.18 15.40
C GLY A 66 3.36 16.72 14.98
N VAL A 67 3.61 16.40 13.71
CA VAL A 67 3.60 15.03 13.17
C VAL A 67 5.03 14.61 12.78
N LEU A 68 5.46 13.46 13.29
CA LEU A 68 6.72 12.82 12.93
C LEU A 68 6.53 11.89 11.73
N LEU A 69 7.32 12.10 10.68
CA LEU A 69 7.50 11.15 9.57
C LEU A 69 8.87 10.46 9.72
N PRO A 70 8.95 9.35 10.49
CA PRO A 70 10.23 8.84 10.98
C PRO A 70 11.11 8.25 9.87
N PHE A 71 10.50 7.68 8.83
CA PHE A 71 11.20 7.01 7.74
C PHE A 71 10.33 6.93 6.48
N PRO A 72 10.95 6.70 5.31
CA PRO A 72 10.20 6.34 4.10
C PRO A 72 9.50 4.99 4.25
N GLY A 73 8.36 4.85 3.58
CA GLY A 73 7.60 3.62 3.46
C GLY A 73 6.98 3.45 2.08
N MET A 74 6.59 2.22 1.76
CA MET A 74 5.77 1.88 0.59
C MET A 74 5.00 0.58 0.86
N GLU A 75 3.90 0.38 0.14
CA GLU A 75 3.17 -0.89 0.13
C GLU A 75 3.36 -1.64 -1.19
N LEU A 76 3.65 -2.94 -1.11
CA LEU A 76 3.86 -3.79 -2.28
C LEU A 76 2.78 -4.86 -2.38
N SER A 77 2.10 -4.94 -3.53
CA SER A 77 1.19 -6.03 -3.84
C SER A 77 1.97 -7.28 -4.25
N THR A 78 1.82 -8.35 -3.49
CA THR A 78 2.60 -9.58 -3.66
C THR A 78 1.72 -10.83 -3.78
N VAL A 79 2.35 -11.94 -4.19
CA VAL A 79 1.73 -13.25 -4.29
C VAL A 79 2.66 -14.34 -3.73
N HIS A 80 2.10 -15.30 -3.00
CA HIS A 80 2.76 -16.51 -2.54
C HIS A 80 1.83 -17.71 -2.73
N GLN A 81 2.26 -18.72 -3.49
CA GLN A 81 1.47 -19.95 -3.73
C GLN A 81 0.02 -19.71 -4.22
N GLY A 82 -0.19 -18.64 -5.00
CA GLY A 82 -1.51 -18.23 -5.49
C GLY A 82 -2.26 -17.27 -4.56
N GLU A 83 -1.79 -17.13 -3.33
CA GLU A 83 -2.38 -16.24 -2.33
C GLU A 83 -1.81 -14.83 -2.42
N ARG A 84 -2.70 -13.84 -2.42
CA ARG A 84 -2.33 -12.42 -2.50
C ARG A 84 -2.10 -11.84 -1.11
N TYR A 85 -0.99 -11.13 -0.99
CA TYR A 85 -0.60 -10.44 0.23
C TYR A 85 -0.18 -9.02 -0.11
N HIS A 86 -0.22 -8.14 0.88
CA HIS A 86 0.44 -6.86 0.81
C HIS A 86 1.57 -6.82 1.85
N VAL A 87 2.73 -6.32 1.43
CA VAL A 87 3.89 -6.16 2.31
C VAL A 87 4.21 -4.67 2.38
N LEU A 88 4.11 -4.11 3.58
CA LEU A 88 4.67 -2.80 3.89
C LEU A 88 6.16 -2.95 4.10
N VAL A 89 6.93 -1.98 3.63
CA VAL A 89 8.37 -1.92 3.89
C VAL A 89 8.70 -0.53 4.39
N TYR A 90 9.45 -0.48 5.49
CA TYR A 90 9.82 0.76 6.19
C TYR A 90 11.34 0.93 6.22
N GLY A 91 11.82 2.16 6.11
CA GLY A 91 13.23 2.48 6.33
C GLY A 91 13.98 2.88 5.05
N PRO A 92 15.21 3.38 5.21
CA PRO A 92 15.97 4.08 4.17
C PRO A 92 16.19 3.25 2.90
N GLY A 93 16.17 1.92 3.00
CA GLY A 93 16.23 1.01 1.86
C GLY A 93 15.13 1.23 0.81
N CYS A 94 14.00 1.84 1.19
CA CYS A 94 12.94 2.22 0.26
C CYS A 94 13.42 3.20 -0.82
N LEU A 95 14.45 4.00 -0.50
CA LEU A 95 15.06 4.96 -1.42
C LEU A 95 16.13 4.33 -2.32
N ASN A 96 16.47 3.05 -2.13
CA ASN A 96 17.41 2.34 -2.99
C ASN A 96 16.85 2.27 -4.43
N PRO A 97 17.56 2.80 -5.45
CA PRO A 97 17.04 2.85 -6.82
C PRO A 97 16.73 1.47 -7.42
N GLY A 98 17.52 0.46 -7.08
CA GLY A 98 17.31 -0.91 -7.54
C GLY A 98 16.05 -1.53 -6.93
N PHE A 99 15.84 -1.32 -5.63
CA PHE A 99 14.63 -1.77 -4.95
C PHE A 99 13.38 -1.02 -5.44
N ALA A 100 13.46 0.31 -5.62
CA ALA A 100 12.37 1.09 -6.19
C ALA A 100 12.02 0.65 -7.62
N ALA A 101 13.01 0.33 -8.46
CA ALA A 101 12.77 -0.20 -9.80
C ALA A 101 12.13 -1.59 -9.78
N PHE A 102 12.52 -2.45 -8.83
CA PHE A 102 11.90 -3.75 -8.59
C PHE A 102 10.44 -3.61 -8.15
N ALA A 103 10.18 -2.75 -7.14
CA ALA A 103 8.86 -2.44 -6.60
C ALA A 103 7.89 -1.97 -7.69
N GLU A 104 8.35 -1.13 -8.61
CA GLU A 104 7.52 -0.50 -9.66
C GLU A 104 7.25 -1.43 -10.86
N ARG A 105 7.90 -2.60 -10.96
CA ARG A 105 7.73 -3.51 -12.11
C ARG A 105 6.27 -3.88 -12.39
N PRO A 106 5.44 -4.28 -11.41
CA PRO A 106 4.04 -4.61 -11.67
C PRO A 106 3.23 -3.42 -12.15
N ASN A 107 3.51 -2.22 -11.63
CA ASN A 107 2.84 -1.00 -12.04
C ASN A 107 3.15 -0.66 -13.50
N ARG A 108 4.40 -0.86 -13.95
CA ARG A 108 4.77 -0.69 -15.37
C ARG A 108 3.96 -1.62 -16.28
N VAL A 109 3.81 -2.90 -15.90
CA VAL A 109 3.01 -3.87 -16.66
C VAL A 109 1.53 -3.48 -16.68
N LYS A 110 0.97 -3.09 -15.53
CA LYS A 110 -0.43 -2.62 -15.43
C LYS A 110 -0.66 -1.37 -16.28
N ASN A 111 0.26 -0.42 -16.24
CA ASN A 111 0.22 0.82 -17.01
C ASN A 111 0.36 0.56 -18.51
N GLU A 112 1.28 -0.30 -18.94
CA GLU A 112 1.42 -0.73 -20.33
C GLU A 112 0.12 -1.37 -20.83
N ARG A 113 -0.46 -2.26 -20.04
CA ARG A 113 -1.73 -2.92 -20.37
C ARG A 113 -2.88 -1.92 -20.53
N ILE A 114 -2.97 -0.92 -19.65
CA ILE A 114 -3.94 0.19 -19.79
C ILE A 114 -3.62 1.00 -21.05
N GLY A 115 -2.37 1.38 -21.28
CA GLY A 115 -1.94 2.14 -22.45
C GLY A 115 -2.35 1.49 -23.77
N ARG A 116 -2.06 0.19 -23.93
CA ARG A 116 -2.49 -0.60 -25.10
C ARG A 116 -4.01 -0.66 -25.24
N ALA A 117 -4.74 -0.76 -24.12
CA ALA A 117 -6.21 -0.73 -24.16
C ALA A 117 -6.73 0.65 -24.62
N LEU A 118 -6.11 1.75 -24.17
CA LEU A 118 -6.46 3.10 -24.64
C LEU A 118 -6.20 3.27 -26.14
N GLU A 119 -5.09 2.74 -26.66
CA GLU A 119 -4.79 2.75 -28.10
C GLU A 119 -5.83 1.99 -28.93
N LEU A 120 -6.28 0.82 -28.46
CA LEU A 120 -7.37 0.09 -29.10
C LEU A 120 -8.65 0.94 -29.13
N LEU A 121 -9.00 1.57 -28.01
CA LEU A 121 -10.18 2.43 -27.92
C LEU A 121 -10.08 3.65 -28.83
N ARG A 122 -8.89 4.23 -29.03
CA ARG A 122 -8.69 5.40 -29.92
C ARG A 122 -9.08 5.13 -31.36
N THR A 123 -9.02 3.87 -31.82
CA THR A 123 -9.48 3.47 -33.16
C THR A 123 -10.97 3.79 -33.37
N ALA A 124 -11.80 3.55 -32.35
CA ALA A 124 -13.23 3.82 -32.39
C ALA A 124 -13.61 5.18 -31.78
N TYR A 125 -12.77 5.70 -30.88
CA TYR A 125 -13.01 6.92 -30.11
C TYR A 125 -11.77 7.84 -30.16
N PRO A 126 -11.57 8.62 -31.23
CA PRO A 126 -10.33 9.38 -31.46
C PRO A 126 -9.96 10.39 -30.36
N LYS A 127 -10.95 10.79 -29.54
CA LYS A 127 -10.76 11.70 -28.40
C LYS A 127 -10.26 11.04 -27.12
N VAL A 128 -10.14 9.71 -27.08
CA VAL A 128 -9.61 9.00 -25.91
C VAL A 128 -8.18 9.49 -25.62
N PRO A 129 -7.90 9.98 -24.40
CA PRO A 129 -6.60 10.51 -24.03
C PRO A 129 -5.50 9.43 -24.00
N GLY A 130 -4.25 9.87 -24.00
CA GLY A 130 -3.10 8.98 -23.79
C GLY A 130 -2.95 8.61 -22.31
N LEU A 131 -2.15 7.59 -22.03
CA LEU A 131 -1.94 7.09 -20.66
C LEU A 131 -1.46 8.19 -19.69
N SER A 132 -0.56 9.08 -20.11
CA SER A 132 -0.03 10.16 -19.26
C SER A 132 -1.13 11.13 -18.79
N VAL A 133 -2.05 11.49 -19.68
CA VAL A 133 -3.20 12.33 -19.39
C VAL A 133 -4.18 11.61 -18.46
N VAL A 134 -4.40 10.31 -18.74
CA VAL A 134 -5.22 9.46 -17.88
C VAL A 134 -4.65 9.40 -16.46
N LEU A 135 -3.37 9.08 -16.30
CA LEU A 135 -2.71 8.96 -15.00
C LEU A 135 -2.79 10.26 -14.17
N ARG A 136 -2.54 11.42 -14.78
CA ARG A 136 -2.67 12.71 -14.10
C ARG A 136 -4.12 13.08 -13.74
N GLY A 137 -5.10 12.37 -14.29
CA GLY A 137 -6.51 12.72 -14.18
C GLY A 137 -6.78 14.11 -14.72
N GLU A 138 -6.19 14.46 -15.87
CA GLU A 138 -6.36 15.79 -16.47
C GLU A 138 -7.82 16.01 -16.88
N LEU A 139 -8.39 17.14 -16.45
CA LEU A 139 -9.74 17.58 -16.78
C LEU A 139 -9.74 18.50 -18.01
N PRO A 140 -10.90 18.74 -18.65
CA PRO A 140 -10.99 19.61 -19.83
C PRO A 140 -10.50 21.05 -19.63
N ASP A 141 -10.45 21.53 -18.39
CA ASP A 141 -9.95 22.86 -18.02
C ASP A 141 -8.42 22.91 -17.79
N GLY A 142 -7.73 21.77 -17.97
CA GLY A 142 -6.29 21.63 -17.78
C GLY A 142 -5.86 21.36 -16.34
N SER A 143 -6.79 21.34 -15.38
CA SER A 143 -6.48 20.93 -14.01
C SER A 143 -6.21 19.42 -13.94
N CYS A 144 -5.38 18.99 -13.00
CA CYS A 144 -5.06 17.58 -12.78
C CYS A 144 -5.66 17.15 -11.44
N LEU A 145 -6.48 16.11 -11.45
CA LEU A 145 -6.99 15.53 -10.20
C LEU A 145 -5.87 14.90 -9.37
N HIS A 146 -4.83 14.36 -10.02
CA HIS A 146 -3.78 13.56 -9.37
C HIS A 146 -2.41 13.77 -10.07
N PRO A 147 -1.75 14.94 -9.94
CA PRO A 147 -0.57 15.28 -10.75
C PRO A 147 0.62 14.33 -10.59
N HIS A 148 0.70 13.64 -9.44
CA HIS A 148 1.83 12.75 -9.09
C HIS A 148 1.49 11.25 -9.17
N LYS A 149 0.29 10.91 -9.64
CA LYS A 149 -0.23 9.55 -9.60
C LYS A 149 0.49 8.61 -10.56
N ARG A 150 0.95 7.47 -10.03
CA ARG A 150 1.72 6.48 -10.80
C ARG A 150 0.88 5.34 -11.34
N LEU A 151 -0.29 5.09 -10.75
CA LEU A 151 -1.25 4.09 -11.19
C LEU A 151 -2.67 4.56 -10.85
N LEU A 152 -3.61 4.38 -11.78
CA LEU A 152 -5.02 4.58 -11.50
C LEU A 152 -5.72 3.26 -11.20
N SER A 153 -6.60 3.29 -10.20
CA SER A 153 -7.62 2.26 -10.05
C SER A 153 -8.48 2.18 -11.31
N ARG A 154 -9.04 1.01 -11.61
CA ARG A 154 -9.94 0.85 -12.76
C ARG A 154 -11.11 1.85 -12.72
N THR A 155 -11.64 2.15 -11.54
CA THR A 155 -12.73 3.11 -11.36
C THR A 155 -12.30 4.53 -11.71
N ASP A 156 -11.13 4.97 -11.24
CA ASP A 156 -10.63 6.31 -11.55
C ASP A 156 -10.30 6.44 -13.04
N THR A 157 -9.70 5.42 -13.66
CA THR A 157 -9.50 5.37 -15.12
C THR A 157 -10.83 5.56 -15.85
N CYS A 158 -11.91 4.90 -15.41
CA CYS A 158 -13.22 5.07 -16.05
C CYS A 158 -13.80 6.47 -15.87
N ARG A 159 -13.61 7.11 -14.71
CA ARG A 159 -14.06 8.49 -14.46
C ARG A 159 -13.36 9.48 -15.39
N VAL A 160 -12.06 9.33 -15.61
CA VAL A 160 -11.28 10.20 -16.51
C VAL A 160 -11.66 9.96 -17.98
N LEU A 161 -11.95 8.72 -18.36
CA LEU A 161 -12.29 8.38 -19.75
C LEU A 161 -13.73 8.72 -20.14
N ALA A 162 -14.68 8.63 -19.20
CA ALA A 162 -16.11 8.78 -19.45
C ALA A 162 -16.48 10.06 -20.26
N PRO A 163 -15.95 11.27 -19.93
CA PRO A 163 -16.22 12.47 -20.72
C PRO A 163 -15.74 12.37 -22.17
N SER A 164 -14.55 11.81 -22.40
CA SER A 164 -13.97 11.66 -23.74
C SER A 164 -14.72 10.65 -24.61
N LEU A 165 -15.32 9.64 -23.96
CA LEU A 165 -16.15 8.62 -24.58
C LEU A 165 -17.62 9.04 -24.75
N LYS A 166 -18.06 10.11 -24.05
CA LYS A 166 -19.48 10.50 -23.92
C LYS A 166 -20.35 9.35 -23.38
N LEU A 167 -19.82 8.61 -22.40
CA LEU A 167 -20.46 7.48 -21.76
C LEU A 167 -20.55 7.69 -20.25
N GLY A 168 -21.42 6.96 -19.57
CA GLY A 168 -21.37 6.84 -18.12
C GLY A 168 -20.14 6.03 -17.66
N VAL A 169 -19.86 6.08 -16.36
CA VAL A 169 -18.72 5.37 -15.75
C VAL A 169 -18.85 3.85 -15.93
N GLU A 170 -20.08 3.33 -15.90
CA GLU A 170 -20.38 1.91 -15.97
C GLU A 170 -20.23 1.34 -17.38
N GLU A 171 -20.73 2.07 -18.37
CA GLU A 171 -20.55 1.76 -19.78
C GLU A 171 -19.07 1.88 -20.16
N THR A 172 -18.39 2.91 -19.67
CA THR A 172 -16.94 3.09 -19.83
C THR A 172 -16.18 1.91 -19.24
N ARG A 173 -16.56 1.43 -18.05
CA ARG A 173 -15.94 0.26 -17.42
C ARG A 173 -16.11 -1.01 -18.25
N SER A 174 -17.28 -1.21 -18.83
CA SER A 174 -17.55 -2.35 -19.71
C SER A 174 -16.68 -2.29 -20.97
N LEU A 175 -16.59 -1.12 -21.59
CA LEU A 175 -15.77 -0.87 -22.78
C LEU A 175 -14.27 -1.06 -22.49
N LEU A 176 -13.75 -0.46 -21.42
CA LEU A 176 -12.37 -0.62 -21.00
C LEU A 176 -12.05 -2.10 -20.70
N SER A 177 -12.95 -2.81 -20.03
CA SER A 177 -12.76 -4.23 -19.73
C SER A 177 -12.72 -5.08 -21.01
N ALA A 178 -13.51 -4.74 -22.04
CA ALA A 178 -13.45 -5.41 -23.32
C ALA A 178 -12.12 -5.15 -24.05
N ALA A 179 -11.62 -3.91 -24.03
CA ALA A 179 -10.31 -3.57 -24.59
C ALA A 179 -9.17 -4.29 -23.86
N LEU A 180 -9.18 -4.31 -22.52
CA LEU A 180 -8.20 -5.04 -21.71
C LEU A 180 -8.20 -6.54 -22.02
N ARG A 181 -9.37 -7.17 -22.20
CA ARG A 181 -9.44 -8.59 -22.61
C ARG A 181 -8.80 -8.84 -23.98
N GLN A 182 -8.95 -7.91 -24.92
CA GLN A 182 -8.28 -8.03 -26.23
C GLN A 182 -6.77 -7.88 -26.11
N VAL A 183 -6.28 -6.98 -25.24
CA VAL A 183 -4.86 -6.88 -24.91
C VAL A 183 -4.36 -8.19 -24.33
N ASP A 184 -5.07 -8.76 -23.35
CA ASP A 184 -4.72 -10.02 -22.71
C ASP A 184 -4.69 -11.22 -23.67
N GLN A 185 -5.58 -11.23 -24.67
CA GLN A 185 -5.60 -12.27 -25.70
C GLN A 185 -4.41 -12.19 -26.65
N ARG A 186 -3.94 -10.96 -26.95
CA ARG A 186 -2.79 -10.73 -27.82
C ARG A 186 -1.47 -10.90 -27.09
N ASP A 187 -1.43 -10.57 -25.80
CA ASP A 187 -0.25 -10.65 -24.95
C ASP A 187 -0.65 -11.15 -23.54
N PRO A 188 -0.75 -12.48 -23.37
CA PRO A 188 -1.14 -13.09 -22.09
C PRO A 188 -0.20 -12.76 -20.93
N LEU A 189 1.06 -12.41 -21.22
CA LEU A 189 2.07 -12.11 -20.19
C LEU A 189 1.72 -10.86 -19.39
N LEU A 190 1.02 -9.88 -20.00
CA LEU A 190 0.61 -8.65 -19.32
C LEU A 190 -0.40 -8.84 -18.19
N ARG A 191 -1.08 -9.99 -18.14
CA ARG A 191 -2.02 -10.34 -17.06
C ARG A 191 -1.55 -11.49 -16.19
N SER A 192 -0.36 -12.02 -16.45
CA SER A 192 0.15 -13.17 -15.70
C SER A 192 0.44 -12.75 -14.25
N PRO A 193 0.01 -13.52 -13.23
CA PRO A 193 0.21 -13.15 -11.83
C PRO A 193 1.63 -12.74 -11.48
N GLU A 194 2.64 -13.42 -12.02
CA GLU A 194 4.07 -13.14 -11.83
C GLU A 194 4.57 -11.81 -12.43
N ASN A 195 3.77 -11.19 -13.30
CA ASN A 195 4.07 -9.89 -13.88
C ASN A 195 3.25 -8.75 -13.25
N ILE A 196 2.09 -9.06 -12.65
CA ILE A 196 1.21 -8.05 -12.03
C ILE A 196 1.27 -8.05 -10.50
N TYR A 197 1.99 -8.99 -9.90
CA TYR A 197 2.37 -9.06 -8.49
C TYR A 197 3.85 -9.41 -8.35
N LEU A 198 4.44 -9.03 -7.22
CA LEU A 198 5.79 -9.47 -6.85
C LEU A 198 5.73 -10.76 -6.04
N PRO A 199 6.72 -11.66 -6.10
CA PRO A 199 6.77 -12.81 -5.20
C PRO A 199 6.98 -12.36 -3.74
N THR A 200 6.10 -12.75 -2.81
CA THR A 200 6.14 -12.26 -1.41
C THR A 200 7.48 -12.52 -0.73
N VAL A 201 8.02 -13.74 -0.87
CA VAL A 201 9.33 -14.12 -0.29
C VAL A 201 10.46 -13.24 -0.84
N GLN A 202 10.47 -13.03 -2.16
CA GLN A 202 11.49 -12.21 -2.81
C GLN A 202 11.44 -10.76 -2.33
N VAL A 203 10.24 -10.21 -2.13
CA VAL A 203 10.04 -8.86 -1.57
C VAL A 203 10.64 -8.76 -0.17
N ILE A 204 10.32 -9.71 0.72
CA ILE A 204 10.80 -9.72 2.10
C ILE A 204 12.34 -9.81 2.15
N GLU A 205 12.93 -10.72 1.36
CA GLU A 205 14.38 -10.91 1.33
C GLU A 205 15.11 -9.70 0.73
N LEU A 206 14.60 -9.11 -0.35
CA LEU A 206 15.18 -7.91 -0.95
C LEU A 206 15.05 -6.71 -0.02
N ALA A 207 13.87 -6.49 0.56
CA ALA A 207 13.61 -5.41 1.51
C ALA A 207 14.60 -5.49 2.68
N THR A 208 14.75 -6.68 3.27
CA THR A 208 15.70 -6.90 4.37
C THR A 208 17.14 -6.57 3.96
N ARG A 209 17.57 -7.03 2.76
CA ARG A 209 18.93 -6.78 2.25
C ARG A 209 19.22 -5.30 1.99
N VAL A 210 18.23 -4.53 1.54
CA VAL A 210 18.45 -3.10 1.23
C VAL A 210 18.26 -2.20 2.44
N GLY A 211 18.05 -2.75 3.64
CA GLY A 211 17.88 -1.98 4.86
C GLY A 211 16.45 -1.48 5.07
N CYS A 212 15.45 -2.27 4.69
CA CYS A 212 14.06 -2.08 5.08
C CYS A 212 13.63 -3.08 6.16
N LEU A 213 12.61 -2.70 6.92
CA LEU A 213 11.83 -3.56 7.79
C LEU A 213 10.55 -4.00 7.05
N PRO A 214 10.45 -5.28 6.62
CA PRO A 214 9.23 -5.81 6.01
C PRO A 214 8.16 -6.17 7.07
N VAL A 215 6.92 -5.77 6.78
CA VAL A 215 5.73 -5.95 7.61
C VAL A 215 4.58 -6.48 6.76
N LEU A 216 3.88 -7.50 7.23
CA LEU A 216 2.70 -8.02 6.52
C LEU A 216 1.50 -7.11 6.79
N ALA A 217 0.92 -6.52 5.75
CA ALA A 217 -0.24 -5.63 5.86
C ALA A 217 -1.53 -6.44 6.02
N HIS A 218 -2.44 -5.96 6.88
CA HIS A 218 -3.80 -6.45 7.10
C HIS A 218 -4.00 -7.95 6.83
N PRO A 219 -3.29 -8.85 7.57
CA PRO A 219 -3.18 -10.27 7.23
C PRO A 219 -4.51 -11.02 7.26
N LEU A 220 -5.50 -10.51 7.99
CA LEU A 220 -6.83 -11.13 8.12
C LEU A 220 -7.81 -10.71 7.02
N TRP A 221 -7.44 -9.78 6.13
CA TRP A 221 -8.34 -9.27 5.10
C TRP A 221 -8.95 -10.39 4.26
N ARG A 222 -8.16 -11.38 3.86
CA ARG A 222 -8.64 -12.52 3.07
C ARG A 222 -9.57 -13.45 3.85
N LEU A 223 -9.27 -13.72 5.12
CA LEU A 223 -10.19 -14.51 5.96
C LEU A 223 -11.58 -13.84 6.06
N ALA A 224 -11.62 -12.51 5.97
CA ALA A 224 -12.86 -11.74 6.04
C ALA A 224 -13.56 -11.52 4.68
N HIS A 225 -12.84 -11.58 3.55
CA HIS A 225 -13.37 -11.14 2.24
C HIS A 225 -13.17 -12.14 1.08
N GLU A 226 -12.31 -13.15 1.24
CA GLU A 226 -11.91 -14.07 0.18
C GLU A 226 -11.70 -15.49 0.71
N ASP A 227 -12.76 -16.26 0.97
CA ASP A 227 -12.78 -17.71 1.34
C ASP A 227 -11.47 -18.25 1.94
N GLY A 228 -10.90 -17.51 2.90
CA GLY A 228 -9.49 -17.64 3.23
C GLY A 228 -9.30 -18.73 4.27
N ASP A 229 -8.25 -19.53 4.12
CA ASP A 229 -7.91 -20.55 5.10
C ASP A 229 -6.92 -19.99 6.13
N ARG A 230 -7.32 -20.00 7.41
CA ARG A 230 -6.47 -19.56 8.51
C ARG A 230 -5.19 -20.39 8.57
N SER A 231 -5.26 -21.70 8.36
CA SER A 231 -4.09 -22.57 8.43
C SER A 231 -3.04 -22.21 7.37
N VAL A 232 -3.48 -21.79 6.18
CA VAL A 232 -2.60 -21.30 5.11
C VAL A 232 -1.91 -20.01 5.54
N LEU A 233 -2.65 -19.04 6.08
CA LEU A 233 -2.06 -17.80 6.61
C LEU A 233 -1.02 -18.07 7.71
N GLU A 234 -1.32 -18.98 8.64
CA GLU A 234 -0.41 -19.31 9.74
C GLU A 234 0.86 -20.02 9.25
N GLN A 235 0.75 -20.87 8.22
CA GLN A 235 1.88 -21.51 7.57
C GLN A 235 2.73 -20.49 6.79
N ASP A 236 2.09 -19.59 6.05
CA ASP A 236 2.75 -18.55 5.27
C ASP A 236 3.47 -17.55 6.17
N LEU A 237 2.88 -17.14 7.29
CA LEU A 237 3.54 -16.30 8.30
C LEU A 237 4.83 -16.94 8.84
N ARG A 238 4.82 -18.26 9.10
CA ARG A 238 6.03 -19.00 9.52
C ARG A 238 7.10 -18.98 8.42
N THR A 239 6.71 -19.21 7.17
CA THR A 239 7.61 -19.10 6.01
C THR A 239 8.18 -17.69 5.88
N PHE A 240 7.34 -16.66 5.91
CA PHE A 240 7.76 -15.27 5.76
C PHE A 240 8.69 -14.83 6.88
N ARG A 241 8.45 -15.29 8.12
CA ARG A 241 9.35 -15.06 9.25
C ARG A 241 10.75 -15.60 9.00
N GLN A 242 10.87 -16.80 8.42
CA GLN A 242 12.17 -17.39 8.06
C GLN A 242 12.89 -16.60 6.96
N CYS A 243 12.12 -15.96 6.06
CA CYS A 243 12.64 -15.12 4.98
C CYS A 243 13.01 -13.69 5.41
N GLY A 244 12.73 -13.29 6.66
CA GLY A 244 13.10 -11.98 7.21
C GLY A 244 11.94 -11.06 7.56
N LEU A 245 10.67 -11.51 7.46
CA LEU A 245 9.52 -10.73 7.94
C LEU A 245 9.72 -10.39 9.42
N ARG A 246 9.44 -9.13 9.80
CA ARG A 246 9.70 -8.64 11.17
C ARG A 246 8.45 -8.31 11.96
N ALA A 247 7.36 -7.94 11.29
CA ALA A 247 6.10 -7.63 11.94
C ALA A 247 4.89 -7.99 11.06
N ALA A 248 3.70 -7.94 11.65
CA ALA A 248 2.45 -7.96 10.93
C ALA A 248 1.47 -6.96 11.54
N GLU A 249 0.57 -6.42 10.73
CA GLU A 249 -0.49 -5.56 11.24
C GLU A 249 -1.47 -6.33 12.11
N VAL A 250 -1.73 -5.78 13.29
CA VAL A 250 -2.70 -6.31 14.25
C VAL A 250 -3.86 -5.36 14.52
N ALA A 251 -3.64 -4.07 14.27
CA ALA A 251 -4.64 -3.00 14.31
C ALA A 251 -4.83 -2.44 12.89
N SER A 252 -5.87 -2.93 12.21
CA SER A 252 -6.21 -2.52 10.85
C SER A 252 -7.74 -2.43 10.70
N TYR A 253 -8.20 -1.55 9.81
CA TYR A 253 -9.62 -1.46 9.42
C TYR A 253 -10.20 -2.80 8.95
N HIS A 254 -9.37 -3.64 8.34
CA HIS A 254 -9.77 -4.92 7.75
C HIS A 254 -9.96 -6.06 8.75
N HIS A 255 -9.83 -5.80 10.06
CA HIS A 255 -10.00 -6.82 11.07
C HIS A 255 -11.49 -6.97 11.45
N PRO A 256 -12.05 -8.21 11.43
CA PRO A 256 -13.50 -8.46 11.53
C PRO A 256 -14.13 -8.01 12.86
N ARG A 257 -13.32 -7.88 13.91
CA ARG A 257 -13.65 -7.14 15.12
C ARG A 257 -12.74 -5.94 15.08
N ALA A 258 -13.24 -4.75 15.39
CA ALA A 258 -12.45 -3.53 15.32
C ALA A 258 -11.43 -3.40 16.47
N GLY A 259 -10.65 -4.47 16.65
CA GLY A 259 -9.66 -4.76 17.66
C GLY A 259 -8.86 -6.01 17.27
N THR A 260 -7.81 -6.26 18.02
CA THR A 260 -6.75 -7.23 17.73
C THR A 260 -7.26 -8.68 17.79
N ASP A 261 -7.01 -9.51 16.77
CA ASP A 261 -7.34 -10.95 16.79
C ASP A 261 -6.44 -11.70 17.78
N PRO A 262 -6.99 -12.33 18.84
CA PRO A 262 -6.17 -12.97 19.88
C PRO A 262 -5.32 -14.12 19.35
N GLY A 263 -5.81 -14.86 18.34
CA GLY A 263 -5.05 -15.97 17.77
C GLY A 263 -3.89 -15.49 16.90
N LEU A 264 -4.06 -14.39 16.15
CA LEU A 264 -2.97 -13.73 15.44
C LEU A 264 -1.93 -13.23 16.43
N LEU A 265 -2.35 -12.56 17.51
CA LEU A 265 -1.44 -12.10 18.56
C LEU A 265 -0.62 -13.24 19.18
N ALA A 266 -1.27 -14.36 19.48
CA ALA A 266 -0.60 -15.55 20.02
C ALA A 266 0.41 -16.11 19.01
N LEU A 267 0.03 -16.21 17.75
CA LEU A 267 0.93 -16.68 16.69
C LEU A 267 2.13 -15.75 16.51
N LEU A 268 1.93 -14.42 16.41
CA LEU A 268 3.04 -13.47 16.25
C LEU A 268 4.04 -13.59 17.41
N ALA A 269 3.54 -13.74 18.64
CA ALA A 269 4.39 -13.98 19.80
C ALA A 269 5.13 -15.33 19.72
N GLU A 270 4.46 -16.40 19.28
CA GLU A 270 5.06 -17.73 19.08
C GLU A 270 6.21 -17.69 18.07
N ILE A 271 6.02 -16.99 16.93
CA ILE A 271 7.00 -16.98 15.83
C ILE A 271 7.96 -15.79 15.88
N GLY A 272 7.87 -14.96 16.93
CA GLY A 272 8.76 -13.82 17.17
C GLY A 272 8.65 -12.72 16.11
N LEU A 273 7.41 -12.32 15.78
CA LEU A 273 7.09 -11.13 14.98
C LEU A 273 6.55 -10.02 15.88
N GLU A 274 6.97 -8.79 15.59
CA GLU A 274 6.43 -7.60 16.25
C GLU A 274 5.04 -7.22 15.71
N ARG A 275 4.39 -6.30 16.43
CA ARG A 275 3.10 -5.75 16.06
C ARG A 275 3.28 -4.48 15.24
N SER A 276 2.49 -4.36 14.18
CA SER A 276 2.29 -3.10 13.46
C SER A 276 0.81 -2.73 13.42
N GLY A 277 0.51 -1.53 12.93
CA GLY A 277 -0.86 -1.07 12.81
C GLY A 277 -0.95 0.25 12.08
N GLY A 278 -2.06 0.42 11.39
CA GLY A 278 -2.37 1.63 10.65
C GLY A 278 -3.80 1.58 10.13
N SER A 279 -4.28 2.73 9.68
CA SER A 279 -5.67 2.91 9.27
C SER A 279 -5.96 2.36 7.88
N ASP A 280 -4.93 2.13 7.07
CA ASP A 280 -5.09 1.92 5.63
C ASP A 280 -5.90 3.09 5.01
N PHE A 281 -5.55 4.31 5.41
CA PHE A 281 -6.33 5.50 5.05
C PHE A 281 -6.14 5.90 3.60
N HIS A 282 -7.26 5.99 2.89
CA HIS A 282 -7.34 6.41 1.49
C HIS A 282 -8.18 7.68 1.29
N GLY A 283 -8.84 8.23 2.33
CA GLY A 283 -9.74 9.38 2.19
C GLY A 283 -11.03 9.12 1.39
N ASN A 284 -11.44 7.85 1.28
CA ASN A 284 -12.63 7.42 0.54
C ASN A 284 -13.83 7.06 1.45
N GLY A 285 -13.73 7.36 2.75
CA GLY A 285 -14.76 7.08 3.76
C GLY A 285 -14.77 5.65 4.32
N LYS A 286 -13.86 4.76 3.89
CA LYS A 286 -13.78 3.40 4.42
C LYS A 286 -13.08 3.33 5.78
N SER A 287 -11.99 4.06 5.96
CA SER A 287 -11.19 4.10 7.18
C SER A 287 -10.99 5.53 7.69
N GLN A 288 -10.50 5.65 8.93
CA GLN A 288 -10.31 6.92 9.63
C GLN A 288 -8.90 6.96 10.24
N LEU A 289 -8.19 8.07 10.05
CA LEU A 289 -6.89 8.32 10.66
C LEU A 289 -6.98 8.24 12.19
N GLY A 290 -5.96 7.68 12.84
CA GLY A 290 -5.88 7.58 14.29
C GLY A 290 -6.86 6.60 14.95
N ARG A 291 -7.73 5.94 14.17
CA ARG A 291 -8.65 4.91 14.68
C ARG A 291 -8.02 3.54 14.81
N TYR A 292 -7.05 3.23 13.94
CA TYR A 292 -6.28 2.00 13.92
C TYR A 292 -4.81 2.37 13.88
N GLY A 293 -4.00 1.73 14.71
CA GLY A 293 -2.63 2.17 14.92
C GLY A 293 -2.02 1.58 16.17
N LEU A 294 -0.86 2.10 16.54
CA LEU A 294 -0.10 1.65 17.70
C LEU A 294 -0.14 2.67 18.84
N THR A 295 0.08 2.18 20.06
CA THR A 295 0.54 3.04 21.16
C THR A 295 1.99 3.50 20.91
N SER A 296 2.42 4.58 21.58
CA SER A 296 3.83 5.04 21.48
C SER A 296 4.83 3.95 21.88
N GLY A 297 4.55 3.18 22.94
CA GLY A 297 5.46 2.09 23.35
C GLY A 297 5.53 0.94 22.35
N GLU A 298 4.43 0.58 21.69
CA GLU A 298 4.45 -0.41 20.60
C GLU A 298 5.20 0.13 19.38
N PHE A 299 5.07 1.43 19.09
CA PHE A 299 5.87 2.07 18.05
C PHE A 299 7.36 2.04 18.37
N ASP A 300 7.79 2.34 19.60
CA ASP A 300 9.20 2.35 19.98
C ASP A 300 9.87 0.99 19.76
N LEU A 301 9.16 -0.11 20.08
CA LEU A 301 9.62 -1.48 19.81
C LEU A 301 9.80 -1.74 18.31
N LEU A 302 8.83 -1.34 17.49
CA LEU A 302 8.90 -1.53 16.04
C LEU A 302 9.96 -0.63 15.39
N ALA A 303 10.05 0.64 15.81
CA ALA A 303 10.98 1.63 15.31
C ALA A 303 12.43 1.22 15.58
N ALA A 304 12.71 0.62 16.73
CA ALA A 304 14.04 0.07 17.06
C ALA A 304 14.50 -1.05 16.12
N LEU A 305 13.59 -1.64 15.33
CA LEU A 305 13.91 -2.65 14.32
C LEU A 305 14.17 -2.07 12.93
N VAL A 306 13.82 -0.81 12.68
CA VAL A 306 14.04 -0.17 11.38
C VAL A 306 15.55 0.08 11.20
N PRO A 307 16.18 -0.40 10.11
CA PRO A 307 17.60 -0.20 9.89
C PRO A 307 17.98 1.28 9.74
N GLU A 308 19.10 1.68 10.33
CA GLU A 308 19.65 3.02 10.19
C GLU A 308 20.29 3.25 8.79
N PRO A 309 20.30 4.48 8.27
CA PRO A 309 20.95 4.80 7.00
C PRO A 309 22.44 4.46 7.03
N GLY A 310 22.93 3.69 6.05
CA GLY A 310 24.35 3.35 5.90
C GLY A 310 24.83 2.15 6.71
N GLY A 311 23.93 1.42 7.38
CA GLY A 311 24.25 0.14 8.00
C GLY A 311 24.27 -0.99 6.99
N ASP A 312 25.32 -1.08 6.16
CA ASP A 312 25.67 -2.35 5.52
C ASP A 312 26.03 -3.33 6.65
N ARG A 313 25.06 -4.10 7.14
CA ARG A 313 25.36 -5.27 7.94
C ARG A 313 25.85 -6.34 6.98
N GLU A 314 27.17 -6.48 6.88
CA GLU A 314 27.81 -7.71 6.42
C GLU A 314 27.08 -8.91 7.08
N PRO A 315 26.56 -9.88 6.31
CA PRO A 315 25.85 -11.01 6.87
C PRO A 315 26.87 -11.94 7.57
N GLY A 316 27.13 -11.69 8.86
CA GLY A 316 28.10 -12.49 9.62
C GLY A 316 28.22 -12.22 11.12
N GLU A 317 27.84 -11.06 11.63
CA GLU A 317 27.99 -10.79 13.08
C GLU A 317 26.76 -11.25 13.88
N ALA A 318 26.78 -12.54 14.24
CA ALA A 318 26.03 -13.04 15.38
C ALA A 318 26.50 -12.27 16.64
N ARG A 319 25.58 -11.61 17.34
CA ARG A 319 25.85 -11.05 18.66
C ARG A 319 26.27 -12.20 19.60
N ALA A 320 27.50 -12.13 20.07
CA ALA A 320 28.01 -12.92 21.19
C ALA A 320 27.31 -12.52 22.50
#